data_AF-A0A7X3Q0J8-F1
#
_entry.id   AF-A0A7X3Q0J8-F1
#
_cell.length_a   1.000
_cell.length_b   1.000
_cell.length_c   1.000
_cell.angle_alpha   90.00
_cell.angle_beta   90.00
_cell.angle_gamma   90.00
#
_symmetry.space_group_name_H-M   'P 1'
#
loop_
_entity.id
_entity.type
_entity.pdbx_description
1 polymer ?
#
loop_
_entity_poly.entity_id
_entity_poly.type
_entity_poly.pdbx_seq_one_letter_code
_entity_poly.pdbx_strand_id
1 'polypeptide(L)'
;MTKRAEVWYCVGTLTSYKFYSASSLEASRNGVVCLSLKEEGKEVMLALTTTQWLIIAGILLTVGTIIYRTGEWKGTLGSALSTVKKKVEALEQKVDKIYDRFFHIGISHVFSAQSPLSLSDFGKKIAHETNTEEIAHRYIEKVIPYVRGKNDYEVQEFCFAYADVSILTDLREHHHNDFNVLSLYAYNNAIPLDDVMRVIGLFLREGVLASLKKEKE
;
A
#
# COMPACT_ATOMS: atom_id res chain seq x y z
N MET A 1 44.89 -54.20 -2.15
CA MET A 1 44.24 -53.50 -3.27
C MET A 1 44.01 -52.04 -2.87
N THR A 2 44.93 -51.16 -3.25
CA THR A 2 44.86 -49.72 -2.94
C THR A 2 44.14 -49.00 -4.08
N LYS A 3 42.96 -48.44 -3.83
CA LYS A 3 42.22 -47.62 -4.80
C LYS A 3 42.93 -46.28 -4.94
N ARG A 4 43.47 -45.97 -6.13
CA ARG A 4 43.94 -44.62 -6.46
C ARG A 4 42.71 -43.77 -6.84
N ALA A 5 42.59 -42.59 -6.22
CA ALA A 5 41.61 -41.60 -6.60
C ALA A 5 42.15 -40.80 -7.79
N GLU A 6 41.46 -40.84 -8.93
CA GLU A 6 41.76 -39.97 -10.07
C GLU A 6 41.10 -38.61 -9.86
N VAL A 7 41.90 -37.55 -9.90
CA VAL A 7 41.40 -36.17 -9.81
C VAL A 7 41.46 -35.57 -11.21
N TRP A 8 40.29 -35.19 -11.73
CA TRP A 8 40.13 -34.60 -13.04
C TRP A 8 40.05 -33.08 -12.91
N TYR A 9 40.80 -32.37 -13.74
CA TYR A 9 40.75 -30.90 -13.82
C TYR A 9 40.29 -30.48 -15.21
N CYS A 10 39.39 -29.49 -15.25
CA CYS A 10 38.87 -28.93 -16.48
C CYS A 10 39.51 -27.56 -16.68
N VAL A 11 40.26 -27.38 -17.77
CA VAL A 11 40.85 -26.10 -18.16
C VAL A 11 40.29 -25.75 -19.53
N GLY A 12 39.54 -24.66 -19.60
CA GLY A 12 38.87 -24.20 -20.82
C GLY A 12 39.20 -22.74 -21.13
N THR A 13 39.32 -22.45 -22.42
CA THR A 13 39.15 -21.10 -22.97
C THR A 13 37.74 -21.00 -23.57
N LEU A 14 37.20 -19.78 -23.73
CA LEU A 14 35.81 -19.48 -24.10
C LEU A 14 35.22 -20.23 -25.32
N THR A 15 36.02 -20.93 -26.12
CA THR A 15 35.60 -21.66 -27.33
C THR A 15 35.86 -23.17 -27.34
N SER A 16 36.49 -23.77 -26.32
CA SER A 16 36.60 -25.24 -26.21
C SER A 16 36.98 -25.75 -24.81
N TYR A 17 36.49 -26.94 -24.46
CA TYR A 17 36.84 -27.66 -23.23
C TYR A 17 37.63 -28.93 -23.55
N LYS A 18 38.74 -29.14 -22.86
CA LYS A 18 39.51 -30.39 -22.87
C LYS A 18 39.71 -30.91 -21.46
N PHE A 19 39.58 -32.22 -21.28
CA PHE A 19 39.72 -32.90 -20.00
C PHE A 19 41.10 -33.55 -19.88
N TYR A 20 41.76 -33.36 -18.74
CA TYR A 20 43.09 -33.93 -18.47
C TYR A 20 43.04 -34.76 -17.18
N SER A 21 43.72 -35.92 -17.18
CA SER A 21 43.96 -36.72 -15.98
C SER A 21 45.43 -36.58 -15.53
N ALA A 22 45.64 -36.35 -14.24
CA ALA A 22 46.96 -36.22 -13.64
C ALA A 22 47.34 -37.52 -12.93
N SER A 23 48.53 -38.07 -13.23
CA SER A 23 48.92 -39.43 -12.79
C SER A 23 49.98 -39.48 -11.67
N SER A 24 50.74 -38.41 -11.43
CA SER A 24 51.62 -38.29 -10.24
C SER A 24 52.07 -36.85 -9.98
N LEU A 25 52.36 -36.55 -8.71
CA LEU A 25 52.89 -35.27 -8.23
C LEU A 25 54.23 -35.58 -7.56
N GLU A 26 55.35 -35.28 -8.21
CA GLU A 26 56.68 -35.46 -7.63
C GLU A 26 57.25 -34.11 -7.20
N ALA A 27 57.63 -34.00 -5.93
CA ALA A 27 58.27 -32.81 -5.39
C ALA A 27 59.76 -32.80 -5.79
N SER A 28 60.16 -31.85 -6.64
CA SER A 28 61.55 -31.65 -7.04
C SER A 28 62.34 -30.87 -5.98
N ARG A 29 63.59 -31.29 -5.74
CA ARG A 29 64.52 -30.75 -4.73
C ARG A 29 65.00 -29.30 -4.98
N ASN A 30 64.65 -28.68 -6.11
CA ASN A 30 65.12 -27.33 -6.48
C ASN A 30 64.01 -26.26 -6.54
N GLY A 31 62.87 -26.47 -5.86
CA GLY A 31 61.81 -25.46 -5.73
C GLY A 31 60.94 -25.25 -6.98
N VAL A 32 61.08 -26.10 -8.00
CA VAL A 32 60.22 -26.11 -9.19
C VAL A 32 59.28 -27.31 -9.09
N VAL A 33 57.97 -27.04 -8.94
CA VAL A 33 56.96 -28.10 -8.97
C VAL A 33 56.58 -28.35 -10.43
N CYS A 34 56.90 -29.54 -10.94
CA CYS A 34 56.54 -29.93 -12.30
C CYS A 34 55.25 -30.74 -12.26
N LEU A 35 54.19 -30.23 -12.92
CA LEU A 35 52.99 -31.00 -13.21
C LEU A 35 53.17 -31.64 -14.59
N SER A 36 53.23 -32.97 -14.63
CA SER A 36 53.23 -33.71 -15.90
C SER A 36 51.79 -34.02 -16.30
N LEU A 37 51.34 -33.41 -17.38
CA LEU A 37 50.04 -33.70 -17.99
C LEU A 37 50.29 -34.49 -19.28
N LYS A 38 49.60 -35.63 -19.40
CA LYS A 38 49.76 -36.55 -20.54
C LYS A 38 48.59 -36.35 -21.50
N GLU A 39 48.84 -35.69 -22.63
CA GLU A 39 47.87 -35.56 -23.72
C GLU A 39 48.43 -36.30 -24.94
N GLU A 40 47.68 -37.28 -25.47
CA GLU A 40 47.95 -37.98 -26.74
C GLU A 40 49.43 -38.31 -27.02
N GLY A 41 50.12 -38.89 -26.04
CA GLY A 41 51.48 -39.40 -26.20
C GLY A 41 52.60 -38.34 -26.22
N LYS A 42 52.32 -37.06 -25.91
CA LYS A 42 53.36 -36.05 -25.69
C LYS A 42 53.32 -35.57 -24.23
N GLU A 43 54.45 -35.65 -23.55
CA GLU A 43 54.62 -35.06 -22.22
C GLU A 43 54.87 -33.56 -22.36
N VAL A 44 53.92 -32.75 -21.88
CA VAL A 44 54.10 -31.29 -21.82
C VAL A 44 54.38 -30.92 -20.37
N MET A 45 55.63 -30.56 -20.09
CA MET A 45 56.07 -30.12 -18.76
C MET A 45 55.84 -28.61 -18.64
N LEU A 46 54.78 -28.20 -17.94
CA LEU A 46 54.56 -26.79 -17.62
C LEU A 46 55.35 -26.44 -16.36
N ALA A 47 56.56 -25.91 -16.54
CA ALA A 47 57.34 -25.32 -15.47
C ALA A 47 56.75 -23.93 -15.15
N LEU A 48 55.83 -23.88 -14.18
CA LEU A 48 55.34 -22.61 -13.66
C LEU A 48 56.46 -21.96 -12.82
N THR A 49 56.95 -20.83 -13.31
CA THR A 49 57.97 -20.04 -12.62
C THR A 49 57.40 -19.41 -11.36
N THR A 50 58.22 -19.15 -10.34
CA THR A 50 57.80 -18.51 -9.06
C THR A 50 57.07 -17.19 -9.29
N THR A 51 57.37 -16.49 -10.39
CA THR A 51 56.68 -15.28 -10.86
C THR A 51 55.21 -15.51 -11.21
N GLN A 52 54.83 -16.67 -11.75
CA GLN A 52 53.43 -16.96 -12.11
C GLN A 52 52.57 -17.21 -10.88
N TRP A 53 53.14 -17.77 -9.82
CA TRP A 53 52.44 -17.94 -8.53
C TRP A 53 52.11 -16.61 -7.86
N LEU A 54 53.01 -15.62 -7.93
CA LEU A 54 52.76 -14.29 -7.39
C LEU A 54 51.62 -13.57 -8.11
N ILE A 55 51.51 -13.74 -9.42
CA ILE A 55 50.42 -13.16 -10.22
C ILE A 55 49.07 -13.77 -9.81
N ILE A 56 49.00 -15.10 -9.67
CA ILE A 56 47.77 -15.79 -9.27
C ILE A 56 47.35 -15.37 -7.85
N ALA A 57 48.30 -15.29 -6.91
CA ALA A 57 48.04 -14.83 -5.55
C ALA A 57 47.53 -13.38 -5.52
N GLY A 58 48.11 -12.49 -6.34
CA GLY A 58 47.64 -11.11 -6.47
C GLY A 58 46.20 -11.00 -6.98
N ILE A 59 45.85 -11.79 -8.00
CA ILE A 59 44.48 -11.83 -8.54
C ILE A 59 43.49 -12.32 -7.47
N LEU A 60 43.81 -13.38 -6.73
CA LEU A 60 42.92 -13.89 -5.69
C LEU A 60 42.70 -12.88 -4.55
N LEU A 61 43.73 -12.14 -4.14
CA LEU A 61 43.60 -11.10 -3.11
C LEU A 61 42.70 -9.94 -3.57
N THR A 62 42.88 -9.48 -4.81
CA THR A 62 42.05 -8.40 -5.36
C THR A 62 40.57 -8.81 -5.47
N VAL A 63 40.28 -10.01 -5.98
CA VAL A 63 38.91 -10.54 -6.04
C VAL A 63 38.30 -10.68 -4.64
N GLY A 64 39.07 -11.20 -3.68
CA GLY A 64 38.63 -11.30 -2.28
C GLY A 64 38.26 -9.95 -1.66
N THR A 65 39.06 -8.90 -1.89
CA THR A 65 38.77 -7.56 -1.38
C THR A 65 37.52 -6.92 -2.00
N ILE A 66 37.25 -7.19 -3.28
CA ILE A 66 36.04 -6.70 -3.97
C ILE A 66 34.78 -7.37 -3.40
N ILE A 67 34.82 -8.70 -3.18
CA ILE A 67 33.72 -9.46 -2.58
C ILE A 67 33.45 -9.01 -1.13
N TYR A 68 34.51 -8.80 -0.35
CA TYR A 68 34.39 -8.33 1.03
C TYR A 68 33.72 -6.95 1.11
N ARG A 69 34.16 -5.98 0.28
CA ARG A 69 33.57 -4.63 0.23
C ARG A 69 32.11 -4.61 -0.25
N THR A 70 31.74 -5.46 -1.20
CA THR A 70 30.34 -5.56 -1.66
C THR A 70 29.42 -6.23 -0.63
N GLY A 71 29.97 -7.11 0.24
CA GLY A 71 29.25 -7.72 1.35
C GLY A 71 28.82 -6.72 2.43
N GLU A 72 29.73 -5.83 2.85
CA GLU A 72 29.41 -4.79 3.85
C GLU A 72 28.34 -3.82 3.34
N TRP A 73 28.42 -3.41 2.06
CA TRP A 73 27.44 -2.51 1.44
C TRP A 73 26.01 -3.08 1.44
N LYS A 74 25.85 -4.38 1.18
CA LYS A 74 24.53 -5.03 1.22
C LYS A 74 23.95 -5.07 2.64
N GLY A 75 24.81 -5.24 3.65
CA GLY A 75 24.41 -5.22 5.06
C GLY A 75 23.90 -3.84 5.52
N THR A 76 24.59 -2.76 5.15
CA THR A 76 24.21 -1.40 5.54
C THR A 76 23.00 -0.88 4.78
N LEU A 77 22.86 -1.23 3.49
CA LEU A 77 21.66 -0.89 2.70
C LEU A 77 20.42 -1.64 3.18
N GLY A 78 20.54 -2.92 3.52
CA GLY A 78 19.43 -3.71 4.07
C GLY A 78 18.92 -3.15 5.40
N SER A 79 19.83 -2.75 6.30
CA SER A 79 19.45 -2.15 7.59
C SER A 79 18.84 -0.75 7.43
N ALA A 80 19.37 0.08 6.52
CA ALA A 80 18.79 1.38 6.19
C ALA A 80 17.39 1.25 5.57
N LEU A 81 17.19 0.37 4.60
CA LEU A 81 15.90 0.13 3.95
C LEU A 81 14.87 -0.45 4.92
N SER A 82 15.26 -1.38 5.78
CA SER A 82 14.35 -1.91 6.82
C SER A 82 13.94 -0.83 7.84
N THR A 83 14.83 0.11 8.15
CA THR A 83 14.54 1.24 9.04
C THR A 83 13.60 2.24 8.37
N VAL A 84 13.80 2.54 7.09
CA VAL A 84 12.89 3.39 6.30
C VAL A 84 11.51 2.74 6.19
N LYS A 85 11.45 1.44 5.85
CA LYS A 85 10.19 0.69 5.78
C LYS A 85 9.40 0.75 7.09
N LYS A 86 10.07 0.50 8.23
CA LYS A 86 9.44 0.62 9.56
C LYS A 86 8.94 2.03 9.87
N LYS A 87 9.67 3.07 9.43
CA LYS A 87 9.23 4.46 9.61
C LYS A 87 8.04 4.82 8.73
N VAL A 88 7.97 4.28 7.50
CA VAL A 88 6.83 4.45 6.59
C VAL A 88 5.60 3.73 7.13
N GLU A 89 5.73 2.47 7.55
CA GLU A 89 4.64 1.71 8.18
C GLU A 89 4.13 2.40 9.46
N ALA A 90 5.03 2.95 10.29
CA ALA A 90 4.63 3.73 11.46
C ALA A 90 3.97 5.07 11.09
N LEU A 91 4.27 5.64 9.93
CA LEU A 91 3.62 6.85 9.42
C LEU A 91 2.21 6.51 8.92
N GLU A 92 2.06 5.45 8.12
CA GLU A 92 0.77 4.95 7.65
C GLU A 92 -0.14 4.62 8.83
N GLN A 93 0.32 3.88 9.82
CA GLN A 93 -0.46 3.59 11.03
C GLN A 93 -0.86 4.84 11.84
N LYS A 94 -0.04 5.90 11.81
CA LYS A 94 -0.39 7.17 12.46
C LYS A 94 -1.42 7.94 11.65
N VAL A 95 -1.29 7.94 10.32
CA VAL A 95 -2.26 8.54 9.41
C VAL A 95 -3.61 7.84 9.56
N ASP A 96 -3.64 6.51 9.53
CA ASP A 96 -4.86 5.73 9.75
C ASP A 96 -5.49 6.01 11.10
N LYS A 97 -4.70 6.06 12.19
CA LYS A 97 -5.22 6.44 13.51
C LYS A 97 -5.73 7.87 13.59
N ILE A 98 -5.19 8.79 12.80
CA ILE A 98 -5.68 10.16 12.70
C ILE A 98 -7.00 10.17 11.93
N TYR A 99 -7.08 9.48 10.78
CA TYR A 99 -8.31 9.32 10.01
C TYR A 99 -9.41 8.68 10.86
N ASP A 100 -9.13 7.58 11.55
CA ASP A 100 -10.07 6.91 12.45
C ASP A 100 -10.50 7.82 13.61
N ARG A 101 -9.59 8.63 14.18
CA ARG A 101 -9.97 9.62 15.20
C ARG A 101 -10.82 10.75 14.64
N PHE A 102 -10.53 11.26 13.45
CA PHE A 102 -11.38 12.27 12.81
C PHE A 102 -12.77 11.72 12.50
N PHE A 103 -12.87 10.44 12.15
CA PHE A 103 -14.15 9.78 11.88
C PHE A 103 -14.91 9.36 13.15
N HIS A 104 -14.21 8.97 14.23
CA HIS A 104 -14.81 8.51 15.48
C HIS A 104 -15.03 9.61 16.53
N ILE A 105 -14.33 10.75 16.46
CA ILE A 105 -14.59 11.92 17.31
C ILE A 105 -15.72 12.77 16.70
N GLY A 106 -16.90 12.16 16.56
CA GLY A 106 -18.06 12.58 17.36
C GLY A 106 -18.78 13.90 17.09
N ILE A 107 -18.39 14.75 16.13
CA ILE A 107 -19.22 15.88 15.70
C ILE A 107 -19.10 15.98 14.20
N SER A 108 -20.09 15.45 13.46
CA SER A 108 -20.28 15.87 12.07
C SER A 108 -20.31 17.39 12.10
N HIS A 109 -19.32 18.05 11.48
CA HIS A 109 -19.19 19.51 11.48
C HIS A 109 -20.45 20.21 10.97
N VAL A 110 -21.36 19.45 10.38
CA VAL A 110 -22.66 19.81 9.85
C VAL A 110 -23.70 20.12 10.94
N PHE A 111 -23.62 19.50 12.12
CA PHE A 111 -24.61 19.67 13.19
C PHE A 111 -24.06 20.43 14.39
N SER A 112 -24.92 21.22 15.04
CA SER A 112 -24.64 21.75 16.37
C SER A 112 -24.86 20.66 17.42
N ALA A 113 -24.08 20.69 18.51
CA ALA A 113 -24.17 19.69 19.59
C ALA A 113 -25.43 19.83 20.47
N GLN A 114 -26.36 20.71 20.13
CA GLN A 114 -27.57 20.97 20.91
C GLN A 114 -28.73 20.10 20.41
N SER A 115 -29.55 19.62 21.34
CA SER A 115 -30.83 18.99 21.03
C SER A 115 -31.95 20.04 21.14
N PRO A 116 -32.89 20.13 20.18
CA PRO A 116 -32.97 19.33 18.96
C PRO A 116 -31.82 19.63 17.98
N LEU A 117 -31.37 18.60 17.24
CA LEU A 117 -30.29 18.77 16.26
C LEU A 117 -30.65 19.90 15.29
N SER A 118 -29.71 20.81 15.10
CA SER A 118 -29.80 21.93 14.16
C SER A 118 -28.52 22.02 13.34
N LEU A 119 -28.59 22.64 12.17
CA LEU A 119 -27.40 22.85 11.34
C LEU A 119 -26.43 23.81 12.03
N SER A 120 -25.15 23.45 12.02
CA SER A 120 -24.07 24.38 12.28
C SER A 120 -23.97 25.42 11.15
N ASP A 121 -23.13 26.44 11.31
CA ASP A 121 -22.89 27.40 10.22
C ASP A 121 -22.27 26.75 8.98
N PHE A 122 -21.48 25.68 9.17
CA PHE A 122 -21.00 24.87 8.06
C PHE A 122 -22.13 24.08 7.39
N GLY A 123 -23.04 23.47 8.17
CA GLY A 123 -24.22 22.78 7.64
C GLY A 123 -25.16 23.72 6.87
N LYS A 124 -25.36 24.94 7.36
CA LYS A 124 -26.14 25.98 6.64
C LYS A 124 -25.48 26.36 5.31
N LYS A 125 -24.15 26.46 5.29
CA LYS A 125 -23.40 26.72 4.05
C LYS A 125 -23.62 25.59 3.03
N ILE A 126 -23.52 24.33 3.46
CA ILE A 126 -23.81 23.17 2.60
C ILE A 126 -25.23 23.27 2.03
N ALA A 127 -26.20 23.57 2.90
CA ALA A 127 -27.59 23.64 2.51
C ALA A 127 -27.85 24.68 1.42
N HIS A 128 -27.26 25.86 1.59
CA HIS A 128 -27.37 26.97 0.64
C HIS A 128 -26.68 26.66 -0.69
N GLU A 129 -25.48 26.07 -0.67
CA GLU A 129 -24.70 25.84 -1.90
C GLU A 129 -25.15 24.61 -2.70
N THR A 130 -25.85 23.66 -2.07
CA THR A 130 -26.26 22.40 -2.73
C THR A 130 -27.78 22.22 -2.85
N ASN A 131 -28.56 23.21 -2.44
CA ASN A 131 -30.02 23.20 -2.50
C ASN A 131 -30.67 22.00 -1.77
N THR A 132 -30.09 21.58 -0.64
CA THR A 132 -30.56 20.40 0.11
C THR A 132 -32.00 20.53 0.58
N GLU A 133 -32.45 21.75 0.87
CA GLU A 133 -33.80 22.01 1.36
C GLU A 133 -34.86 21.67 0.30
N GLU A 134 -34.67 22.11 -0.94
CA GLU A 134 -35.58 21.77 -2.04
C GLU A 134 -35.57 20.27 -2.31
N ILE A 135 -34.38 19.65 -2.30
CA ILE A 135 -34.24 18.20 -2.46
C ILE A 135 -35.07 17.48 -1.38
N ALA A 136 -34.91 17.84 -0.10
CA ALA A 136 -35.65 17.23 1.00
C ALA A 136 -37.17 17.38 0.85
N HIS A 137 -37.64 18.57 0.44
CA HIS A 137 -39.07 18.83 0.26
C HIS A 137 -39.75 17.88 -0.72
N ARG A 138 -39.06 17.41 -1.76
CA ARG A 138 -39.60 16.45 -2.75
C ARG A 138 -39.94 15.08 -2.15
N TYR A 139 -39.40 14.74 -0.99
CA TYR A 139 -39.59 13.43 -0.35
C TYR A 139 -40.46 13.47 0.90
N ILE A 140 -40.87 14.64 1.40
CA ILE A 140 -41.68 14.76 2.63
C ILE A 140 -42.94 13.88 2.55
N GLU A 141 -43.75 14.06 1.51
CA GLU A 141 -45.01 13.32 1.32
C GLU A 141 -44.78 11.80 1.16
N LYS A 142 -43.63 11.41 0.59
CA LYS A 142 -43.25 9.99 0.45
C LYS A 142 -42.92 9.37 1.81
N VAL A 143 -42.38 10.16 2.75
CA VAL A 143 -41.90 9.67 4.05
C VAL A 143 -43.01 9.60 5.10
N ILE A 144 -43.98 10.51 5.07
CA ILE A 144 -45.07 10.60 6.07
C ILE A 144 -45.72 9.23 6.40
N PRO A 145 -46.10 8.38 5.42
CA PRO A 145 -46.76 7.10 5.71
C PRO A 145 -45.90 6.14 6.55
N TYR A 146 -44.57 6.23 6.46
CA TYR A 146 -43.64 5.32 7.15
C TYR A 146 -43.35 5.72 8.59
N VAL A 147 -43.67 6.96 8.96
CA VAL A 147 -43.33 7.54 10.25
C VAL A 147 -44.55 8.03 11.03
N ARG A 148 -45.75 7.93 10.45
CA ARG A 148 -46.99 8.25 11.16
C ARG A 148 -47.12 7.41 12.44
N GLY A 149 -47.38 8.08 13.56
CA GLY A 149 -47.49 7.46 14.88
C GLY A 149 -46.17 7.20 15.59
N LYS A 150 -45.02 7.48 14.97
CA LYS A 150 -43.70 7.41 15.60
C LYS A 150 -43.42 8.67 16.43
N ASN A 151 -42.52 8.55 17.40
CA ASN A 151 -42.03 9.70 18.17
C ASN A 151 -40.94 10.48 17.40
N ASP A 152 -40.65 11.71 17.82
CA ASP A 152 -39.71 12.61 17.11
C ASP A 152 -38.30 12.01 16.92
N TYR A 153 -37.84 11.19 17.86
CA TYR A 153 -36.53 10.52 17.77
C TYR A 153 -36.55 9.44 16.68
N GLU A 154 -37.59 8.61 16.65
CA GLU A 154 -37.78 7.58 15.61
C GLU A 154 -37.99 8.20 14.21
N VAL A 155 -38.67 9.35 14.14
CA VAL A 155 -38.78 10.14 12.90
C VAL A 155 -37.40 10.59 12.44
N GLN A 156 -36.57 11.09 13.35
CA GLN A 156 -35.21 11.54 13.03
C GLN A 156 -34.34 10.40 12.51
N GLU A 157 -34.25 9.27 13.22
CA GLU A 157 -33.48 8.10 12.77
C GLU A 157 -33.94 7.62 11.39
N PHE A 158 -35.26 7.56 11.17
CA PHE A 158 -35.80 7.17 9.88
C PHE A 158 -35.43 8.16 8.78
N CYS A 159 -35.55 9.47 9.00
CA CYS A 159 -35.24 10.48 7.98
C CYS A 159 -33.77 10.47 7.57
N PHE A 160 -32.85 10.27 8.53
CA PHE A 160 -31.43 10.14 8.22
C PHE A 160 -31.13 8.88 7.41
N ALA A 161 -31.65 7.72 7.84
CA ALA A 161 -31.48 6.48 7.10
C ALA A 161 -32.11 6.53 5.69
N TYR A 162 -33.28 7.17 5.57
CA TYR A 162 -33.98 7.34 4.30
C TYR A 162 -33.21 8.26 3.34
N ALA A 163 -32.56 9.32 3.87
CA ALA A 163 -31.69 10.18 3.08
C ALA A 163 -30.48 9.40 2.53
N ASP A 164 -29.76 8.68 3.39
CA ASP A 164 -28.54 7.96 3.03
C ASP A 164 -28.77 6.81 2.05
N VAL A 165 -29.94 6.16 2.11
CA VAL A 165 -30.24 4.99 1.27
C VAL A 165 -31.16 5.37 0.12
N SER A 166 -32.40 5.77 0.42
CA SER A 166 -33.46 5.92 -0.57
C SER A 166 -33.27 7.16 -1.43
N ILE A 167 -33.04 8.33 -0.81
CA ILE A 167 -32.82 9.58 -1.56
C ILE A 167 -31.52 9.49 -2.35
N LEU A 168 -30.43 8.99 -1.75
CA LEU A 168 -29.16 8.84 -2.46
C LEU A 168 -29.29 7.96 -3.72
N THR A 169 -30.03 6.86 -3.62
CA THR A 169 -30.28 5.96 -4.75
C THR A 169 -31.14 6.64 -5.82
N ASP A 170 -32.24 7.27 -5.43
CA ASP A 170 -33.15 7.98 -6.34
C ASP A 170 -32.45 9.16 -7.05
N LEU A 171 -31.60 9.91 -6.33
CA LEU A 171 -30.79 10.96 -6.93
C LEU A 171 -29.78 10.40 -7.95
N ARG A 172 -29.17 9.26 -7.63
CA ARG A 172 -28.22 8.60 -8.54
C ARG A 172 -28.90 8.06 -9.81
N GLU A 173 -30.14 7.59 -9.73
CA GLU A 173 -30.82 6.93 -10.85
C GLU A 173 -31.72 7.87 -11.66
N HIS A 174 -32.30 8.89 -11.03
CA HIS A 174 -33.35 9.71 -11.63
C HIS A 174 -33.03 11.22 -11.61
N HIS A 175 -32.16 11.69 -10.71
CA HIS A 175 -31.83 13.12 -10.58
C HIS A 175 -30.30 13.37 -10.62
N HIS A 176 -29.65 12.88 -11.68
CA HIS A 176 -28.19 12.94 -11.84
C HIS A 176 -27.58 14.33 -11.63
N ASN A 177 -28.28 15.40 -12.01
CA ASN A 177 -27.79 16.76 -11.82
C ASN A 177 -27.59 17.10 -10.34
N ASP A 178 -28.62 16.81 -9.52
CA ASP A 178 -28.59 17.06 -8.08
C ASP A 178 -27.53 16.16 -7.40
N PHE A 179 -27.47 14.89 -7.81
CA PHE A 179 -26.42 13.98 -7.33
C PHE A 179 -25.00 14.49 -7.64
N ASN A 180 -24.78 15.01 -8.86
CA ASN A 180 -23.49 15.56 -9.26
C ASN A 180 -23.14 16.83 -8.47
N VAL A 181 -24.11 17.71 -8.21
CA VAL A 181 -23.90 18.92 -7.39
C VAL A 181 -23.46 18.52 -5.98
N LEU A 182 -24.18 17.60 -5.33
CA LEU A 182 -23.85 17.12 -3.98
C LEU A 182 -22.48 16.43 -3.94
N SER A 183 -22.20 15.55 -4.92
CA SER A 183 -20.94 14.81 -5.00
C SER A 183 -19.75 15.73 -5.28
N LEU A 184 -19.92 16.71 -6.18
CA LEU A 184 -18.87 17.68 -6.50
C LEU A 184 -18.61 18.61 -5.32
N TYR A 185 -19.66 19.05 -4.61
CA TYR A 185 -19.51 19.83 -3.40
C TYR A 185 -18.74 19.06 -2.32
N ALA A 186 -19.11 17.81 -2.07
CA ALA A 186 -18.44 16.95 -1.09
C ALA A 186 -16.95 16.78 -1.43
N TYR A 187 -16.65 16.50 -2.70
CA TYR A 187 -15.29 16.38 -3.21
C TYR A 187 -14.48 17.68 -3.04
N ASN A 188 -15.03 18.83 -3.46
CA ASN A 188 -14.33 20.11 -3.42
C ASN A 188 -14.04 20.60 -1.99
N ASN A 189 -14.87 20.22 -1.02
CA ASN A 189 -14.70 20.60 0.38
C ASN A 189 -14.03 19.50 1.22
N ALA A 190 -13.60 18.40 0.60
CA ALA A 190 -12.99 17.24 1.27
C ALA A 190 -13.84 16.70 2.45
N ILE A 191 -15.17 16.67 2.27
CA ILE A 191 -16.11 16.09 3.24
C ILE A 191 -16.75 14.81 2.70
N PRO A 192 -17.14 13.86 3.55
CA PRO A 192 -17.92 12.70 3.12
C PRO A 192 -19.26 13.12 2.50
N LEU A 193 -19.70 12.41 1.46
CA LEU A 193 -21.04 12.63 0.89
C LEU A 193 -22.14 12.38 1.92
N ASP A 194 -21.93 11.41 2.82
CA ASP A 194 -22.85 11.08 3.93
C ASP A 194 -23.13 12.29 4.82
N ASP A 195 -22.15 13.17 5.04
CA ASP A 195 -22.35 14.41 5.82
C ASP A 195 -23.26 15.41 5.08
N VAL A 196 -23.20 15.45 3.74
CA VAL A 196 -24.13 16.23 2.92
C VAL A 196 -25.53 15.61 2.94
N MET A 197 -25.63 14.28 2.86
CA MET A 197 -26.91 13.56 2.94
C MET A 197 -27.59 13.74 4.30
N ARG A 198 -26.82 13.83 5.38
CA ARG A 198 -27.30 14.17 6.72
C ARG A 198 -27.97 15.55 6.79
N VAL A 199 -27.49 16.55 6.04
CA VAL A 199 -28.19 17.85 5.91
C VAL A 199 -29.57 17.66 5.32
N ILE A 200 -29.68 16.89 4.24
CA ILE A 200 -30.97 16.56 3.59
C ILE A 200 -31.89 15.86 4.58
N GLY A 201 -31.37 14.87 5.31
CA GLY A 201 -32.11 14.14 6.34
C GLY A 201 -32.65 15.05 7.45
N LEU A 202 -31.95 16.13 7.79
CA LEU A 202 -32.42 17.09 8.80
C LEU A 202 -33.59 17.93 8.29
N PHE A 203 -33.50 18.50 7.08
CA PHE A 203 -34.61 19.22 6.47
C PHE A 203 -35.82 18.30 6.26
N LEU A 204 -35.58 17.05 5.87
CA LEU A 204 -36.62 16.05 5.72
C LEU A 204 -37.35 15.80 7.05
N ARG A 205 -36.61 15.63 8.15
CA ARG A 205 -37.18 15.50 9.50
C ARG A 205 -38.06 16.70 9.85
N GLU A 206 -37.56 17.92 9.65
CA GLU A 206 -38.29 19.15 9.99
C GLU A 206 -39.57 19.30 9.17
N GLY A 207 -39.50 19.05 7.86
CA GLY A 207 -40.66 19.08 6.98
C GLY A 207 -41.71 18.04 7.34
N VAL A 208 -41.28 16.81 7.64
CA VAL A 208 -42.17 15.71 8.07
C VAL A 208 -42.84 16.03 9.40
N LEU A 209 -42.10 16.49 10.41
CA LEU A 209 -42.66 16.84 11.72
C LEU A 209 -43.66 18.01 11.61
N ALA A 210 -43.36 19.01 10.77
CA ALA A 210 -44.27 20.11 10.50
C ALA A 210 -45.57 19.63 9.84
N SER A 211 -45.49 18.72 8.87
CA SER A 211 -46.68 18.13 8.22
C SER A 211 -47.50 17.27 9.19
N LEU A 212 -46.87 16.44 10.01
CA LEU A 212 -47.56 15.62 11.01
C LEU A 212 -48.25 16.45 12.10
N LYS A 213 -47.71 17.63 12.45
CA LYS A 213 -48.36 18.55 13.38
C LYS A 213 -49.63 19.14 12.78
N LYS A 214 -49.61 19.51 11.50
CA LYS A 214 -50.79 20.02 10.78
C LYS A 214 -51.93 19.01 10.67
N GLU A 215 -51.63 17.71 10.62
CA GLU A 215 -52.67 16.65 10.63
C GLU A 215 -53.43 16.53 11.97
N LYS A 216 -52.88 17.07 13.07
CA LYS A 216 -53.47 17.00 14.41
C LYS A 216 -54.31 18.22 14.78
N GLU A 217 -54.16 19.31 14.03
CA GLU A 217 -54.90 20.57 14.20
C GLU A 217 -56.22 20.53 13.42
#